data_AF-A0A538MKI1-F1
#
_entry.id   AF-A0A538MKI1-F1
#
_cell.length_a   1.000
_cell.length_b   1.000
_cell.length_c   1.000
_cell.angle_alpha   90.00
_cell.angle_beta   90.00
_cell.angle_gamma   90.00
#
_symmetry.space_group_name_H-M   'P 1'
#
loop_
_entity.id
_entity.type
_entity.pdbx_description
1 polymer ?
#
loop_
_entity_poly.entity_id
_entity_poly.type
_entity_poly.pdbx_seq_one_letter_code
_entity_poly.pdbx_strand_id
1 'polypeptide(L)'
;MPQAALDATRQEWEDGYRRLETAARERVLYAQYLAELEIVLDQLRRRLGQTFTLDELADTYPGAERWVQEALAEHELPQGWPARMTTVIDAAFHAYSRGAVDYRP
;
A
#
# COMPACT_ATOMS: atom_id res chain seq x y z
N MET A 1 7.93 -15.68 5.75
CA MET A 1 8.73 -15.77 4.49
C MET A 1 10.26 -15.77 4.79
N PRO A 2 11.16 -16.11 3.85
CA PRO A 2 12.61 -15.93 4.05
C PRO A 2 13.02 -14.46 4.19
N GLN A 3 14.00 -14.11 5.03
CA GLN A 3 14.41 -12.72 5.28
C GLN A 3 14.79 -11.94 4.00
N ALA A 4 15.56 -12.55 3.10
CA ALA A 4 15.94 -11.91 1.83
C ALA A 4 14.73 -11.60 0.93
N ALA A 5 13.68 -12.42 0.98
CA ALA A 5 12.44 -12.15 0.26
C ALA A 5 11.68 -10.98 0.90
N LEU A 6 11.64 -10.92 2.24
CA LEU A 6 11.02 -9.79 2.95
C LEU A 6 11.74 -8.47 2.64
N ASP A 7 13.07 -8.47 2.62
CA ASP A 7 13.85 -7.27 2.29
C ASP A 7 13.57 -6.79 0.86
N ALA A 8 13.49 -7.72 -0.11
CA ALA A 8 13.14 -7.39 -1.49
C ALA A 8 11.71 -6.82 -1.60
N THR A 9 10.74 -7.44 -0.91
CA THR A 9 9.36 -6.95 -0.85
C THR A 9 9.27 -5.56 -0.21
N ARG A 10 10.01 -5.30 0.86
CA ARG A 10 10.08 -3.97 1.49
C ARG A 10 10.69 -2.91 0.56
N GLN A 11 11.67 -3.29 -0.27
CA GLN A 11 12.25 -2.38 -1.26
C GLN A 11 11.24 -2.01 -2.34
N GLU A 12 10.44 -2.96 -2.81
CA GLU A 12 9.35 -2.71 -3.76
C GLU A 12 8.33 -1.71 -3.21
N TRP A 13 7.92 -1.91 -1.96
CA TRP A 13 7.01 -0.99 -1.26
C TRP A 13 7.58 0.42 -1.17
N GLU A 14 8.85 0.54 -0.76
CA GLU A 14 9.54 1.84 -0.68
C GLU A 14 9.61 2.53 -2.05
N ASP A 15 9.88 1.79 -3.12
CA ASP A 15 9.92 2.35 -4.46
C ASP A 15 8.55 2.87 -4.92
N GLY A 16 7.46 2.18 -4.57
CA GLY A 16 6.11 2.70 -4.80
C GLY A 16 5.80 3.95 -3.98
N TYR A 17 6.22 4.00 -2.71
CA TYR A 17 6.12 5.21 -1.91
C TYR A 17 6.88 6.40 -2.53
N ARG A 18 8.10 6.18 -3.03
CA ARG A 18 8.89 7.21 -3.75
C ARG A 18 8.21 7.68 -5.05
N ARG A 19 7.55 6.78 -5.79
CA ARG A 19 6.74 7.15 -6.98
C ARG A 19 5.56 8.03 -6.58
N LEU A 20 4.87 7.70 -5.50
CA LEU A 20 3.78 8.51 -4.95
C LEU A 20 4.29 9.91 -4.54
N GLU A 21 5.42 9.99 -3.81
CA GLU A 21 6.01 11.27 -3.40
C GLU A 21 6.46 12.12 -4.59
N THR A 22 6.92 11.49 -5.67
CA THR A 22 7.27 12.20 -6.92
C THR A 22 6.05 12.90 -7.55
N ALA A 23 4.85 12.33 -7.39
CA ALA A 23 3.60 12.92 -7.86
C ALA A 23 3.18 14.18 -7.08
N ALA A 24 3.84 14.50 -5.95
CA ALA A 24 3.56 15.71 -5.16
C ALA A 24 3.75 17.03 -5.95
N ARG A 25 4.47 16.98 -7.08
CA ARG A 25 4.61 18.11 -8.01
C ARG A 25 3.29 18.46 -8.70
N GLU A 26 2.37 17.50 -8.83
CA GLU A 26 1.07 17.63 -9.46
C GLU A 26 -0.04 17.50 -8.42
N ARG A 27 -0.48 18.62 -7.84
CA ARG A 27 -1.38 18.63 -6.66
C ARG A 27 -2.64 17.77 -6.82
N VAL A 28 -3.28 17.81 -7.99
CA VAL A 28 -4.52 17.05 -8.24
C VAL A 28 -4.24 15.56 -8.24
N LEU A 29 -3.18 15.13 -8.92
CA LEU A 29 -2.76 13.74 -8.97
C LEU A 29 -2.33 13.25 -7.58
N TYR A 30 -1.58 14.06 -6.84
CA TYR A 30 -1.17 13.74 -5.48
C TYR A 30 -2.37 13.57 -4.55
N ALA A 31 -3.38 14.42 -4.64
CA ALA A 31 -4.61 14.29 -3.86
C ALA A 31 -5.37 12.99 -4.20
N GLN A 32 -5.38 12.56 -5.47
CA GLN A 32 -5.96 11.28 -5.88
C GLN A 32 -5.20 10.11 -5.26
N TYR A 33 -3.86 10.12 -5.34
CA TYR A 33 -3.03 9.11 -4.70
C TYR A 33 -3.28 9.01 -3.20
N LEU A 34 -3.39 10.14 -2.49
CA LEU A 34 -3.65 10.14 -1.05
C LEU A 34 -5.04 9.59 -0.71
N ALA A 35 -6.08 9.94 -1.48
CA ALA A 35 -7.41 9.40 -1.26
C ALA A 35 -7.46 7.87 -1.48
N GLU A 36 -6.78 7.38 -2.51
CA GLU A 36 -6.66 5.96 -2.81
C GLU A 36 -5.82 5.22 -1.76
N LEU A 37 -4.73 5.83 -1.29
CA LEU A 37 -3.87 5.33 -0.22
C LEU A 37 -4.66 5.08 1.07
N GLU A 38 -5.50 6.03 1.49
CA GLU A 38 -6.31 5.90 2.70
C GLU A 38 -7.27 4.71 2.63
N ILE A 39 -7.83 4.41 1.45
CA ILE A 39 -8.70 3.24 1.25
C ILE A 39 -7.92 1.95 1.48
N VAL A 40 -6.71 1.84 0.92
CA VAL A 40 -5.86 0.66 1.11
C VAL A 40 -5.43 0.52 2.58
N LEU A 41 -5.08 1.63 3.24
CA LEU A 41 -4.74 1.62 4.67
C LEU A 41 -5.91 1.15 5.55
N ASP A 42 -7.15 1.53 5.23
CA ASP A 42 -8.31 1.05 5.98
C ASP A 42 -8.57 -0.45 5.76
N GLN A 43 -8.35 -0.95 4.54
CA GLN A 43 -8.40 -2.39 4.27
C GLN A 43 -7.31 -3.17 5.01
N LEU A 44 -6.08 -2.65 5.07
CA LEU A 44 -4.99 -3.26 5.86
C LEU A 44 -5.35 -3.34 7.35
N ARG A 45 -5.93 -2.26 7.90
CA ARG A 45 -6.39 -2.22 9.29
C ARG A 45 -7.49 -3.24 9.58
N ARG A 46 -8.42 -3.46 8.64
CA ARG A 46 -9.47 -4.47 8.78
C ARG A 46 -8.94 -5.91 8.72
N ARG A 47 -7.86 -6.13 7.95
CA ARG A 47 -7.27 -7.47 7.71
C ARG A 47 -6.27 -7.89 8.78
N LEU A 48 -5.38 -6.97 9.19
CA LEU A 48 -4.27 -7.25 10.11
C LEU A 48 -4.56 -6.78 11.54
N GLY A 49 -5.52 -5.88 11.74
CA GLY A 49 -5.78 -5.28 13.04
C GLY A 49 -4.66 -4.34 13.49
N GLN A 50 -4.57 -4.13 14.81
CA GLN A 50 -3.65 -3.16 15.44
C GLN A 50 -2.27 -3.73 15.79
N THR A 51 -2.13 -5.05 15.87
CA THR A 51 -0.88 -5.71 16.27
C THR A 51 -0.56 -6.77 15.23
N PHE A 52 0.51 -6.52 14.48
CA PHE A 52 0.95 -7.36 13.38
C PHE A 52 2.47 -7.26 13.21
N THR A 53 3.05 -8.22 12.51
CA THR A 53 4.46 -8.30 12.14
C THR A 53 4.67 -7.94 10.66
N LEU A 54 5.91 -7.69 10.27
CA LEU A 54 6.26 -7.47 8.87
C LEU A 54 5.96 -8.70 7.99
N ASP A 55 6.12 -9.91 8.54
CA ASP A 55 5.82 -11.15 7.84
C ASP A 55 4.31 -11.27 7.57
N GLU A 56 3.47 -11.02 8.58
CA GLU A 56 2.00 -11.01 8.43
C GLU A 56 1.53 -9.94 7.44
N LEU A 57 2.15 -8.76 7.46
CA LEU A 57 1.88 -7.73 6.45
C LEU A 57 2.24 -8.25 5.06
N ALA A 58 3.45 -8.79 4.88
CA ALA A 58 3.91 -9.28 3.58
C ALA A 58 3.07 -10.46 3.06
N ASP A 59 2.53 -11.31 3.92
CA ASP A 59 1.63 -12.40 3.53
C ASP A 59 0.31 -11.90 2.91
N THR A 60 -0.10 -10.66 3.19
CA THR A 60 -1.30 -10.04 2.57
C THR A 60 -1.02 -9.33 1.25
N TYR A 61 0.26 -9.14 0.91
CA TYR A 61 0.68 -8.42 -0.29
C TYR A 61 0.36 -9.19 -1.57
N PRO A 62 0.59 -10.52 -1.67
CA PRO A 62 0.09 -11.31 -2.77
C PRO A 62 -1.44 -11.23 -2.88
N GLY A 63 -1.93 -10.83 -4.05
CA GLY A 63 -3.37 -10.67 -4.28
C GLY A 63 -3.96 -9.37 -3.75
N ALA A 64 -3.12 -8.41 -3.31
CA ALA A 64 -3.55 -7.08 -2.90
C ALA A 64 -4.41 -6.36 -3.93
N GLU A 65 -4.01 -6.47 -5.20
CA GLU A 65 -4.73 -5.90 -6.34
C GLU A 65 -6.22 -6.26 -6.34
N ARG A 66 -6.55 -7.52 -6.03
CA ARG A 66 -7.93 -7.99 -6.07
C ARG A 66 -8.79 -7.30 -5.02
N TRP A 67 -8.37 -7.34 -3.76
CA TRP A 67 -9.20 -6.79 -2.69
C TRP A 67 -9.16 -5.26 -2.65
N VAL A 68 -8.10 -4.62 -3.15
CA VAL A 68 -8.08 -3.17 -3.36
C VAL A 68 -9.04 -2.76 -4.46
N GLN A 69 -9.07 -3.49 -5.57
CA GLN A 69 -10.02 -3.25 -6.65
C GLN A 69 -11.47 -3.41 -6.17
N GLU A 70 -11.75 -4.45 -5.38
CA GLU A 70 -13.07 -4.66 -4.76
C GLU A 70 -13.43 -3.49 -3.83
N ALA A 71 -12.53 -3.05 -2.96
CA ALA A 71 -12.77 -1.92 -2.05
C ALA A 71 -13.03 -0.59 -2.79
N LEU A 72 -12.28 -0.30 -3.85
CA LEU A 72 -12.47 0.94 -4.62
C LEU A 72 -13.71 0.92 -5.50
N ALA A 73 -14.16 -0.26 -5.93
CA ALA A 73 -15.43 -0.38 -6.66
C ALA A 73 -16.63 0.09 -5.80
N GLU A 74 -16.53 0.01 -4.47
CA GLU A 74 -17.55 0.53 -3.54
C GLU A 74 -17.60 2.07 -3.49
N HIS A 75 -16.53 2.75 -3.95
CA HIS A 75 -16.36 4.21 -3.86
C HIS A 75 -16.50 4.94 -5.22
N GLU A 76 -16.99 4.26 -6.26
CA GLU A 76 -16.92 4.68 -7.68
C GLU A 76 -15.46 4.83 -8.15
N LEU A 77 -15.00 3.92 -9.03
CA LEU A 77 -13.61 3.87 -9.47
C LEU A 77 -13.14 5.22 -10.04
N PRO A 78 -12.14 5.88 -9.43
CA PRO A 78 -11.62 7.14 -9.94
C PRO A 78 -11.05 6.97 -11.36
N GLN A 79 -11.20 8.00 -12.20
CA GLN A 79 -10.62 7.99 -13.53
C GLN A 79 -9.09 7.79 -13.44
N GLY A 80 -8.56 6.84 -14.22
CA GLY A 80 -7.13 6.53 -14.26
C GLY A 80 -6.63 5.63 -13.12
N TRP A 81 -7.52 5.14 -12.26
CA TRP A 81 -7.18 4.24 -11.14
C TRP A 81 -6.29 3.05 -11.53
N PRO A 82 -6.59 2.26 -12.59
CA PRO A 82 -5.80 1.07 -12.88
C PRO A 82 -4.31 1.35 -13.11
N ALA A 83 -3.96 2.55 -13.59
CA ALA A 83 -2.58 2.96 -13.80
C ALA A 83 -1.85 3.37 -12.51
N ARG A 84 -2.60 3.70 -11.44
CA ARG A 84 -2.07 4.11 -10.12
C ARG A 84 -2.04 2.97 -9.10
N MET A 85 -2.81 1.91 -9.34
CA MET A 85 -3.05 0.81 -8.40
C MET A 85 -1.77 0.26 -7.76
N THR A 86 -0.79 -0.17 -8.56
CA THR A 86 0.47 -0.73 -8.03
C THR A 86 1.20 0.27 -7.13
N THR A 87 1.35 1.52 -7.57
CA THR A 87 1.98 2.59 -6.78
C THR A 87 1.27 2.82 -5.45
N VAL A 88 -0.08 2.82 -5.44
CA VAL A 88 -0.88 3.02 -4.23
C VAL A 88 -0.72 1.85 -3.27
N ILE A 89 -0.77 0.61 -3.77
CA ILE A 89 -0.61 -0.59 -2.96
C ILE A 89 0.77 -0.58 -2.30
N ASP A 90 1.83 -0.44 -3.09
CA ASP A 90 3.21 -0.41 -2.60
C ASP A 90 3.41 0.68 -1.53
N ALA A 91 2.91 1.89 -1.80
CA ALA A 91 3.00 3.00 -0.87
C ALA A 91 2.22 2.75 0.43
N ALA A 92 1.04 2.11 0.35
CA ALA A 92 0.26 1.75 1.52
C ALA A 92 0.98 0.72 2.39
N PHE A 93 1.52 -0.32 1.78
CA PHE A 93 2.29 -1.34 2.49
C PHE A 93 3.56 -0.75 3.11
N HIS A 94 4.25 0.14 2.39
CA HIS A 94 5.38 0.88 2.95
C HIS A 94 4.99 1.71 4.16
N ALA A 95 3.90 2.49 4.07
CA ALA A 95 3.40 3.32 5.15
C ALA A 95 2.98 2.46 6.37
N TYR A 96 2.22 1.39 6.13
CA TYR A 96 1.70 0.51 7.16
C TYR A 96 2.79 -0.32 7.84
N SER A 97 3.88 -0.67 7.12
CA SER A 97 5.01 -1.44 7.67
C SER A 97 5.64 -0.82 8.92
N ARG A 98 5.61 0.52 9.04
CA ARG A 98 6.13 1.26 10.20
C ARG A 98 5.34 0.98 11.50
N GLY A 99 4.12 0.45 11.38
CA GLY A 99 3.29 0.05 12.51
C GLY A 99 3.53 -1.39 12.98
N ALA A 100 4.34 -2.17 12.27
CA ALA A 100 4.63 -3.55 12.65
C ALA A 100 5.44 -3.61 13.95
N VAL A 101 5.16 -4.58 14.82
CA VAL A 101 5.81 -4.70 16.13
C VAL A 101 7.30 -5.04 16.06
N ASP A 102 7.73 -5.62 14.95
CA ASP A 102 9.11 -6.01 14.64
C ASP A 102 9.77 -5.05 13.63
N TYR A 103 9.14 -3.90 13.33
CA TYR A 103 9.69 -2.91 12.42
C TYR A 103 11.07 -2.42 12.88
N ARG A 104 12.01 -2.38 11.93
CA ARG A 104 13.31 -1.74 12.08
C ARG A 104 13.56 -0.81 10.89
N PRO A 105 13.91 0.48 11.16
CA PRO A 105 14.20 1.46 10.13
C PRO A 105 15.48 1.14 9.35
#